data_AF-A0AAD7EHB1-F1
#
_entry.id   AF-A0AAD7EHB1-F1
#
_cell.length_a   1.000
_cell.length_b   1.000
_cell.length_c   1.000
_cell.angle_alpha   90.00
_cell.angle_beta   90.00
_cell.angle_gamma   90.00
#
_symmetry.space_group_name_H-M   'P 1'
#
loop_
_entity.id
_entity.type
_entity.pdbx_description
1 polymer ?
#
loop_
_entity_poly.entity_id
_entity_poly.type
_entity_poly.pdbx_seq_one_letter_code
_entity_poly.pdbx_strand_id
1 'polypeptide(L)'
;MAQTGKVFVSGIQDISVFLPIIGSEQCERHVGDALEGGYLYAAATPLSMFGSLGIVKGSVAVLCASVSPRLAQMYADAGFNLVGSAAAMIAKIPTGKAEKVEVHNGKAEIPYIARGHMLDLLKKHHIEKFSNLSLEFNYTRWNAYLVLTTVSLSILGFAPYIPTTLNDRQSFKKPPAWVYPLLRIAGSVICVITVQFLIQARMRRILEDTLKELSITLTMLHFILLLGIAATGVGYVGCFTVVQSSSMRDTYIWLGLEIWLSIVRMILWGLNPPSDENTGITLKI
;
A
#
# COMPACT_ATOMS: atom_id res chain seq x y z
N MET A 1 -37.40 6.33 8.11
CA MET A 1 -36.06 6.30 7.48
C MET A 1 -34.89 6.33 8.48
N ALA A 2 -35.03 6.87 9.70
CA ALA A 2 -33.94 6.89 10.70
C ALA A 2 -33.61 5.52 11.36
N GLN A 3 -34.52 4.54 11.27
CA GLN A 3 -34.40 3.25 11.95
C GLN A 3 -33.51 2.25 11.16
N THR A 4 -33.52 2.32 9.83
CA THR A 4 -32.75 1.45 8.93
C THR A 4 -31.25 1.75 8.97
N GLY A 5 -30.88 3.04 9.09
CA GLY A 5 -29.48 3.44 9.28
C GLY A 5 -28.89 2.92 10.58
N LYS A 6 -29.68 2.84 11.66
CA LYS A 6 -29.23 2.26 12.94
C LYS A 6 -29.01 0.75 12.87
N VAL A 7 -29.87 0.00 12.17
CA VAL A 7 -29.69 -1.45 11.97
C VAL A 7 -28.47 -1.74 11.10
N PHE A 8 -28.21 -0.91 10.08
CA PHE A 8 -27.03 -1.08 9.23
C PHE A 8 -25.73 -0.64 9.91
N VAL A 9 -25.74 0.43 10.72
CA VAL A 9 -24.60 0.81 11.57
C VAL A 9 -24.31 -0.28 12.62
N SER A 10 -25.34 -0.90 13.19
CA SER A 10 -25.20 -2.08 14.06
C SER A 10 -24.60 -3.27 13.30
N GLY A 11 -25.05 -3.55 12.09
CA GLY A 11 -24.48 -4.62 11.25
C GLY A 11 -23.04 -4.36 10.79
N ILE A 12 -22.68 -3.10 10.49
CA ILE A 12 -21.29 -2.70 10.23
C ILE A 12 -20.44 -2.84 11.49
N GLN A 13 -20.98 -2.54 12.68
CA GLN A 13 -20.27 -2.78 13.94
C GLN A 13 -19.98 -4.29 14.11
N ASP A 14 -20.93 -5.16 13.78
CA ASP A 14 -20.72 -6.61 13.82
C ASP A 14 -19.72 -7.12 12.76
N ILE A 15 -19.72 -6.51 11.56
CA ILE A 15 -18.75 -6.81 10.48
C ILE A 15 -17.37 -6.18 10.76
N SER A 16 -17.30 -5.14 11.58
CA SER A 16 -16.03 -4.48 11.93
C SER A 16 -15.11 -5.35 12.76
N VAL A 17 -15.65 -6.40 13.39
CA VAL A 17 -14.86 -7.49 13.99
C VAL A 17 -14.12 -8.31 12.93
N PHE A 18 -14.72 -8.47 11.74
CA PHE A 18 -14.12 -9.21 10.62
C PHE A 18 -13.25 -8.34 9.71
N LEU A 19 -13.38 -7.01 9.75
CA LEU A 19 -12.61 -6.05 8.95
C LEU A 19 -11.07 -6.24 9.05
N PRO A 20 -10.49 -6.40 10.26
CA PRO A 20 -9.06 -6.69 10.41
C PRO A 20 -8.64 -7.99 9.72
N ILE A 21 -9.47 -9.04 9.85
CA ILE A 21 -9.19 -10.38 9.34
C ILE A 21 -9.38 -10.47 7.82
N ILE A 22 -10.44 -9.84 7.29
CA ILE A 22 -10.88 -9.98 5.90
C ILE A 22 -10.22 -8.95 4.97
N GLY A 23 -9.66 -7.85 5.49
CA GLY A 23 -9.14 -6.82 4.58
C GLY A 23 -8.08 -5.87 5.09
N SER A 24 -8.33 -5.11 6.15
CA SER A 24 -7.55 -3.89 6.37
C SER A 24 -6.12 -4.14 6.82
N GLU A 25 -5.89 -5.05 7.78
CA GLU A 25 -4.54 -5.35 8.28
C GLU A 25 -3.69 -6.06 7.23
N GLN A 26 -4.29 -7.00 6.50
CA GLN A 26 -3.58 -7.71 5.42
C GLN A 26 -3.20 -6.74 4.28
N CYS A 27 -4.12 -5.85 3.88
CA CYS A 27 -3.82 -4.85 2.84
C CYS A 27 -2.75 -3.83 3.29
N GLU A 28 -2.72 -3.47 4.56
CA GLU A 28 -1.67 -2.59 5.12
C GLU A 28 -0.28 -3.22 4.98
N ARG A 29 -0.14 -4.53 5.16
CA ARG A 29 1.14 -5.23 4.96
C ARG A 29 1.46 -5.37 3.47
N HIS A 30 0.51 -5.91 2.72
CA HIS A 30 0.71 -6.27 1.31
C HIS A 30 0.90 -5.06 0.39
N VAL A 31 0.43 -3.86 0.74
CA VAL A 31 0.71 -2.66 -0.05
C VAL A 31 2.20 -2.28 -0.02
N GLY A 32 2.95 -2.67 1.01
CA GLY A 32 4.38 -2.45 1.15
C GLY A 32 5.24 -3.64 0.72
N ASP A 33 4.69 -4.86 0.74
CA ASP A 33 5.47 -6.11 0.62
C ASP A 33 5.69 -6.62 -0.80
N ALA A 34 5.35 -5.86 -1.83
CA ALA A 34 5.42 -6.38 -3.20
C ALA A 34 6.84 -6.78 -3.63
N LEU A 35 7.88 -6.18 -3.05
CA LEU A 35 9.26 -6.57 -3.34
C LEU A 35 9.67 -7.91 -2.72
N GLU A 36 8.98 -8.37 -1.68
CA GLU A 36 9.25 -9.62 -0.96
C GLU A 36 8.28 -10.74 -1.36
N GLY A 37 6.99 -10.41 -1.49
CA GLY A 37 5.93 -11.36 -1.84
C GLY A 37 5.47 -11.33 -3.30
N GLY A 38 5.98 -10.41 -4.14
CA GLY A 38 5.55 -10.25 -5.53
C GLY A 38 4.52 -9.15 -5.75
N TYR A 39 4.36 -8.69 -7.00
CA TYR A 39 3.47 -7.59 -7.36
C TYR A 39 1.99 -7.90 -7.12
N LEU A 40 1.56 -9.17 -7.18
CA LEU A 40 0.16 -9.56 -7.04
C LEU A 40 -0.38 -9.24 -5.63
N TYR A 41 0.48 -9.33 -4.62
CA TYR A 41 0.15 -9.00 -3.24
C TYR A 41 -0.33 -7.55 -3.12
N ALA A 42 0.45 -6.60 -3.64
CA ALA A 42 0.06 -5.20 -3.66
C ALA A 42 -1.09 -4.93 -4.66
N ALA A 43 -1.04 -5.53 -5.84
CA ALA A 43 -2.02 -5.29 -6.91
C ALA A 43 -3.45 -5.73 -6.58
N ALA A 44 -3.61 -6.74 -5.73
CA ALA A 44 -4.93 -7.22 -5.31
C ALA A 44 -5.54 -6.44 -4.13
N THR A 45 -4.76 -5.59 -3.44
CA THR A 45 -5.26 -4.76 -2.32
C THR A 45 -6.48 -3.88 -2.66
N PRO A 46 -6.59 -3.19 -3.83
CA PRO A 46 -7.68 -2.26 -4.10
C PRO A 46 -8.99 -2.93 -4.54
N LEU A 47 -9.01 -4.26 -4.63
CA LEU A 47 -10.10 -5.07 -5.21
C LEU A 47 -11.42 -4.98 -4.41
N SER A 48 -11.37 -4.62 -3.12
CA SER A 48 -12.55 -4.40 -2.27
C SER A 48 -12.44 -3.09 -1.50
N MET A 49 -13.58 -2.48 -1.15
CA MET A 49 -13.63 -1.30 -0.28
C MET A 49 -12.94 -1.54 1.07
N PHE A 50 -12.98 -2.76 1.60
CA PHE A 50 -12.31 -3.11 2.87
C PHE A 50 -10.78 -3.05 2.79
N GLY A 51 -10.20 -3.11 1.58
CA GLY A 51 -8.77 -2.93 1.38
C GLY A 51 -8.31 -1.48 1.37
N SER A 52 -9.19 -0.55 0.98
CA SER A 52 -8.85 0.87 0.82
C SER A 52 -8.33 1.52 2.11
N LEU A 53 -8.87 1.14 3.28
CA LEU A 53 -8.38 1.66 4.56
C LEU A 53 -6.97 1.15 4.88
N GLY A 54 -6.70 -0.14 4.61
CA GLY A 54 -5.36 -0.73 4.75
C GLY A 54 -4.35 -0.08 3.82
N ILE A 55 -4.74 0.18 2.56
CA ILE A 55 -3.93 0.91 1.58
C ILE A 55 -3.58 2.30 2.08
N VAL A 56 -4.56 3.06 2.59
CA VAL A 56 -4.31 4.40 3.15
C VAL A 56 -3.35 4.33 4.33
N LYS A 57 -3.57 3.40 5.26
CA LYS A 57 -2.72 3.25 6.43
C LYS A 57 -1.27 2.90 6.05
N GLY A 58 -1.07 1.91 5.19
CA GLY A 58 0.26 1.55 4.68
C GLY A 58 0.89 2.66 3.85
N SER A 59 0.11 3.40 3.07
CA SER A 59 0.58 4.55 2.29
C SER A 59 1.07 5.69 3.18
N VAL A 60 0.34 6.01 4.25
CA VAL A 60 0.76 7.01 5.25
C VAL A 60 2.03 6.55 5.94
N ALA A 61 2.12 5.28 6.32
CA ALA A 61 3.31 4.71 6.91
C ALA A 61 4.53 4.91 5.99
N VAL A 62 4.43 4.49 4.72
CA VAL A 62 5.50 4.67 3.72
C VAL A 62 5.82 6.15 3.47
N LEU A 63 4.82 7.03 3.43
CA LEU A 63 5.01 8.46 3.23
C LEU A 63 5.79 9.09 4.39
N CYS A 64 5.32 8.93 5.63
CA CYS A 64 5.99 9.44 6.83
C CYS A 64 7.43 8.95 6.88
N ALA A 65 7.58 7.68 6.57
CA ALA A 65 8.84 6.99 6.61
C ALA A 65 9.80 7.47 5.50
N SER A 66 9.27 7.75 4.30
CA SER A 66 10.05 8.27 3.19
C SER A 66 10.36 9.77 3.28
N VAL A 67 9.59 10.57 4.01
CA VAL A 67 9.85 12.02 4.08
C VAL A 67 10.96 12.33 5.07
N SER A 68 10.86 11.84 6.31
CA SER A 68 11.91 12.08 7.30
C SER A 68 11.94 11.02 8.41
N PRO A 69 13.12 10.78 9.01
CA PRO A 69 13.23 9.88 10.16
C PRO A 69 12.45 10.36 11.39
N ARG A 70 12.27 11.69 11.54
CA ARG A 70 11.47 12.25 12.64
C ARG A 70 9.98 11.95 12.48
N LEU A 71 9.46 12.04 11.26
CA LEU A 71 8.07 11.67 10.98
C LEU A 71 7.83 10.16 11.15
N ALA A 72 8.81 9.33 10.78
CA ALA A 72 8.77 7.90 11.03
C ALA A 72 8.71 7.57 12.54
N GLN A 73 9.54 8.25 13.35
CA GLN A 73 9.53 8.12 14.80
C GLN A 73 8.21 8.59 15.41
N MET A 74 7.72 9.77 15.00
CA MET A 74 6.43 10.29 15.46
C MET A 74 5.27 9.33 15.13
N TYR A 75 5.31 8.68 13.96
CA TYR A 75 4.35 7.66 13.57
C TYR A 75 4.42 6.42 14.48
N ALA A 76 5.63 5.96 14.81
CA ALA A 76 5.87 4.87 15.75
C ALA A 76 5.45 5.21 17.19
N ASP A 77 5.78 6.41 17.66
CA ASP A 77 5.41 6.93 18.98
C ASP A 77 3.90 7.10 19.13
N ALA A 78 3.18 7.34 18.02
CA ALA A 78 1.72 7.33 17.99
C ALA A 78 1.10 5.91 18.07
N GLY A 79 1.93 4.87 18.22
CA GLY A 79 1.51 3.48 18.38
C GLY A 79 1.32 2.72 17.07
N PHE A 80 1.71 3.29 15.92
CA PHE A 80 1.64 2.61 14.64
C PHE A 80 2.95 1.90 14.30
N ASN A 81 2.89 0.59 14.13
CA ASN A 81 4.07 -0.17 13.68
C ASN A 81 4.25 0.01 12.16
N LEU A 82 5.48 0.31 11.74
CA LEU A 82 5.87 0.14 10.34
C LEU A 82 5.85 -1.36 10.06
N VAL A 83 5.10 -1.81 9.05
CA VAL A 83 5.01 -3.23 8.68
C VAL A 83 5.55 -3.45 7.28
N GLY A 84 6.11 -4.64 7.05
CA GLY A 84 6.52 -5.07 5.73
C GLY A 84 7.86 -4.50 5.24
N SER A 85 8.08 -4.53 3.92
CA SER A 85 9.30 -3.99 3.29
C SER A 85 9.48 -2.48 3.56
N ALA A 86 8.40 -1.75 3.85
CA ALA A 86 8.44 -0.36 4.30
C ALA A 86 9.15 -0.19 5.65
N ALA A 87 9.03 -1.15 6.58
CA ALA A 87 9.74 -1.11 7.85
C ALA A 87 11.25 -1.25 7.67
N ALA A 88 11.67 -2.16 6.77
CA ALA A 88 13.07 -2.39 6.45
C ALA A 88 13.74 -1.15 5.84
N MET A 89 13.04 -0.43 4.96
CA MET A 89 13.60 0.74 4.26
C MET A 89 13.77 1.99 5.11
N ILE A 90 13.12 2.07 6.27
CA ILE A 90 13.06 3.33 7.04
C ILE A 90 13.61 3.24 8.45
N ALA A 91 13.64 2.07 9.10
CA ALA A 91 14.14 2.01 10.45
C ALA A 91 15.63 2.37 10.50
N LYS A 92 15.92 3.61 10.91
CA LYS A 92 17.21 3.95 11.54
C LYS A 92 17.28 3.11 12.80
N ILE A 93 18.41 2.42 13.02
CA ILE A 93 18.63 1.80 14.33
C ILE A 93 18.49 2.92 15.39
N PRO A 94 17.65 2.74 16.43
CA PRO A 94 17.57 3.69 17.52
C PRO A 94 18.97 3.95 18.06
N THR A 95 19.34 5.22 18.23
CA THR A 95 20.66 5.71 18.62
C THR A 95 21.20 5.14 19.94
N GLY A 96 20.38 4.39 20.70
CA GLY A 96 20.79 3.66 21.92
C GLY A 96 20.93 2.13 21.78
N LYS A 97 20.70 1.54 20.59
CA LYS A 97 20.85 0.09 20.33
C LYS A 97 21.77 -0.24 19.15
N ALA A 98 22.40 0.77 18.52
CA ALA A 98 23.41 0.55 17.50
C ALA A 98 24.71 0.10 18.18
N GLU A 99 24.85 -1.21 18.39
CA GLU A 99 26.05 -1.77 19.02
C GLU A 99 27.32 -1.53 18.20
N LYS A 100 27.23 -1.20 16.90
CA LYS A 100 28.36 -0.68 16.11
C LYS A 100 27.87 0.30 15.04
N VAL A 101 28.18 1.59 15.21
CA VAL A 101 28.17 2.56 14.11
C VAL A 101 29.41 2.26 13.27
N GLU A 102 29.24 1.61 12.13
CA GLU A 102 30.35 1.43 11.18
C GLU A 102 30.69 2.80 10.57
N VAL A 103 31.91 3.27 10.85
CA VAL A 103 32.45 4.50 10.29
C VAL A 103 33.08 4.16 8.94
N HIS A 104 32.42 4.54 7.85
CA HIS A 104 32.99 4.47 6.51
C HIS A 104 33.47 5.87 6.10
N ASN A 105 34.73 6.01 5.67
CA ASN A 105 35.34 7.29 5.25
C ASN A 105 35.20 8.46 6.25
N GLY A 106 35.34 8.20 7.55
CA GLY A 106 35.39 9.26 8.59
C GLY A 106 34.06 9.99 8.82
N LYS A 107 32.94 9.51 8.26
CA LYS A 107 31.60 9.99 8.56
C LYS A 107 30.79 8.89 9.26
N ALA A 108 30.12 9.26 10.35
CA ALA A 108 29.19 8.37 11.04
C ALA A 108 27.97 8.16 10.13
N GLU A 109 27.88 7.01 9.48
CA GLU A 109 26.72 6.64 8.68
C GLU A 109 25.63 6.04 9.57
N ILE A 110 24.41 6.49 9.34
CA ILE A 110 23.27 6.06 10.16
C ILE A 110 22.78 4.72 9.62
N PRO A 111 22.83 3.62 10.40
CA PRO A 111 22.49 2.31 9.90
C PRO A 111 20.98 2.19 9.64
N TYR A 112 20.63 1.88 8.40
CA TYR A 112 19.27 1.51 7.99
C TYR A 112 19.09 -0.01 8.14
N ILE A 113 17.93 -0.49 8.60
CA ILE A 113 17.63 -1.94 8.71
C ILE A 113 17.79 -2.66 7.35
N ALA A 114 17.37 -2.04 6.25
CA ALA A 114 17.56 -2.59 4.90
C ALA A 114 19.05 -2.81 4.57
N ARG A 115 19.94 -1.91 5.01
CA ARG A 115 21.38 -2.09 4.85
C ARG A 115 21.87 -3.24 5.72
N GLY A 116 21.38 -3.36 6.97
CA GLY A 116 21.71 -4.47 7.88
C GLY A 116 21.30 -5.85 7.34
N HIS A 117 20.08 -6.00 6.82
CA HIS A 117 19.62 -7.26 6.23
C HIS A 117 20.40 -7.63 4.96
N MET A 118 20.74 -6.64 4.15
CA MET A 118 21.55 -6.84 2.96
C MET A 118 23.01 -7.17 3.31
N LEU A 119 23.57 -6.58 4.38
CA LEU A 119 24.87 -6.94 4.94
C LEU A 119 24.88 -8.38 5.46
N ASP A 120 23.80 -8.84 6.10
CA ASP A 120 23.66 -10.23 6.55
C ASP A 120 23.59 -11.21 5.37
N LEU A 121 22.87 -10.86 4.30
CA LEU A 121 22.84 -11.66 3.07
C LEU A 121 24.20 -11.71 2.36
N LEU A 122 24.92 -10.59 2.31
CA LEU A 122 26.28 -10.51 1.73
C LEU A 122 27.30 -11.28 2.56
N LYS A 123 27.18 -11.22 3.90
CA LYS A 123 28.01 -11.98 4.83
C LYS A 123 27.75 -13.48 4.69
N LYS A 124 26.50 -13.88 4.48
CA LYS A 124 26.09 -15.26 4.16
C LYS A 124 26.62 -15.75 2.80
N HIS A 125 26.98 -14.84 1.90
CA HIS A 125 27.52 -15.16 0.57
C HIS A 125 29.01 -14.83 0.42
N HIS A 126 29.72 -14.53 1.51
CA HIS A 126 31.18 -14.26 1.52
C HIS A 126 31.64 -13.14 0.57
N ILE A 127 30.82 -12.10 0.36
CA ILE A 127 31.19 -10.98 -0.51
C ILE A 127 31.72 -9.83 0.36
N GLU A 128 33.03 -9.62 0.34
CA GLU A 128 33.74 -8.71 1.26
C GLU A 128 33.69 -7.22 0.88
N LYS A 129 33.27 -6.84 -0.34
CA LYS A 129 33.25 -5.43 -0.79
C LYS A 129 32.00 -5.06 -1.57
N PHE A 130 31.23 -4.15 -0.97
CA PHE A 130 30.06 -3.49 -1.55
C PHE A 130 30.39 -2.70 -2.84
N SER A 131 31.61 -2.14 -2.93
CA SER A 131 32.06 -1.29 -4.05
C SER A 131 32.12 -1.99 -5.41
N ASN A 132 32.12 -3.33 -5.42
CA ASN A 132 32.21 -4.11 -6.65
C ASN A 132 30.85 -4.70 -7.07
N LEU A 133 29.82 -4.59 -6.23
CA LEU A 133 28.48 -5.06 -6.58
C LEU A 133 27.76 -4.01 -7.42
N SER A 134 27.56 -4.32 -8.70
CA SER A 134 26.63 -3.55 -9.52
C SER A 134 25.26 -4.24 -9.47
N LEU A 135 24.29 -3.59 -8.84
CA LEU A 135 22.90 -4.04 -8.85
C LEU A 135 22.26 -3.51 -10.14
N GLU A 136 22.09 -4.41 -11.11
CA GLU A 136 21.28 -4.10 -12.28
C GLU A 136 19.80 -4.23 -11.91
N PHE A 137 19.12 -3.11 -12.00
CA PHE A 137 17.71 -2.98 -11.66
C PHE A 137 16.86 -2.94 -12.93
N ASN A 138 16.47 -4.09 -13.45
CA ASN A 138 15.57 -4.16 -14.62
C ASN A 138 14.10 -4.31 -14.18
N TYR A 139 13.59 -3.28 -13.51
CA TYR A 139 12.23 -3.29 -12.97
C TYR A 139 11.13 -3.07 -14.02
N THR A 140 11.47 -2.72 -15.26
CA THR A 140 10.50 -2.20 -16.24
C THR A 140 9.37 -3.17 -16.51
N ARG A 141 9.69 -4.46 -16.71
CA ARG A 141 8.67 -5.49 -16.95
C ARG A 141 7.82 -5.73 -15.71
N TRP A 142 8.46 -5.85 -14.55
CA TRP A 142 7.78 -6.10 -13.28
C TRP A 142 6.85 -4.93 -12.91
N ASN A 143 7.31 -3.69 -13.06
CA ASN A 143 6.50 -2.47 -12.85
C ASN A 143 5.33 -2.38 -13.84
N ALA A 144 5.53 -2.79 -15.10
CA ALA A 144 4.45 -2.85 -16.07
C ALA A 144 3.36 -3.87 -15.64
N TYR A 145 3.77 -5.06 -15.19
CA TYR A 145 2.83 -6.06 -14.67
C TYR A 145 2.14 -5.60 -13.39
N LEU A 146 2.86 -4.97 -12.45
CA LEU A 146 2.27 -4.36 -11.25
C LEU A 146 1.17 -3.36 -11.64
N VAL A 147 1.48 -2.39 -12.51
CA VAL A 147 0.53 -1.35 -12.92
C VAL A 147 -0.67 -1.96 -13.63
N LEU A 148 -0.44 -2.82 -14.62
CA LEU A 148 -1.52 -3.44 -15.42
C LEU A 148 -2.43 -4.30 -14.54
N THR A 149 -1.85 -5.11 -13.66
CA THR A 149 -2.60 -6.00 -12.76
C THR A 149 -3.38 -5.18 -11.73
N THR A 150 -2.76 -4.16 -11.14
CA THR A 150 -3.42 -3.27 -10.16
C THR A 150 -4.63 -2.58 -10.78
N VAL A 151 -4.47 -2.00 -11.97
CA VAL A 151 -5.57 -1.34 -12.68
C VAL A 151 -6.67 -2.35 -13.00
N SER A 152 -6.31 -3.50 -13.58
CA SER A 152 -7.28 -4.53 -13.99
C SER A 152 -8.11 -5.07 -12.80
N LEU A 153 -7.45 -5.43 -11.70
CA LEU A 153 -8.11 -5.93 -10.49
C LEU A 153 -8.96 -4.86 -9.80
N SER A 154 -8.51 -3.61 -9.83
CA SER A 154 -9.23 -2.50 -9.18
C SER A 154 -10.58 -2.18 -9.82
N ILE A 155 -10.75 -2.48 -11.12
CA ILE A 155 -12.02 -2.30 -11.85
C ILE A 155 -13.12 -3.19 -11.25
N LEU A 156 -12.76 -4.39 -10.78
CA LEU A 156 -13.72 -5.29 -10.12
C LEU A 156 -14.29 -4.68 -8.83
N GLY A 157 -13.54 -3.79 -8.18
CA GLY A 157 -13.99 -3.03 -7.02
C GLY A 157 -15.12 -2.04 -7.30
N PHE A 158 -15.53 -1.86 -8.56
CA PHE A 158 -16.71 -1.09 -8.93
C PHE A 158 -18.00 -1.93 -8.91
N ALA A 159 -17.88 -3.26 -9.03
CA ALA A 159 -19.03 -4.17 -9.14
C ALA A 159 -20.07 -4.04 -8.00
N PRO A 160 -19.69 -3.86 -6.72
CA PRO A 160 -20.65 -3.71 -5.62
C PRO A 160 -21.60 -2.51 -5.81
N TYR A 161 -21.20 -1.48 -6.56
CA TYR A 161 -21.94 -0.24 -6.72
C TYR A 161 -22.80 -0.19 -7.99
N ILE A 162 -22.74 -1.21 -8.85
CA ILE A 162 -23.56 -1.27 -10.06
C ILE A 162 -25.06 -1.28 -9.72
N PRO A 163 -25.56 -2.12 -8.80
CA PRO A 163 -26.99 -2.18 -8.49
C PRO A 163 -27.54 -0.86 -7.93
N THR A 164 -26.76 -0.19 -7.08
CA THR A 164 -27.14 1.08 -6.46
C THR A 164 -27.13 2.22 -7.49
N THR A 165 -26.17 2.22 -8.42
CA THR A 165 -26.07 3.24 -9.48
C THR A 165 -27.20 3.11 -10.52
N LEU A 166 -27.61 1.89 -10.86
CA LEU A 166 -28.67 1.65 -11.85
C LEU A 166 -30.07 1.98 -11.32
N ASN A 167 -30.30 1.83 -10.00
CA ASN A 167 -31.58 2.13 -9.37
C ASN A 167 -31.72 3.61 -8.96
N ASP A 168 -30.67 4.41 -9.08
CA ASP A 168 -30.67 5.82 -8.67
C ASP A 168 -31.44 6.69 -9.68
N ARG A 169 -32.75 6.88 -9.44
CA ARG A 169 -33.56 7.88 -10.15
C ARG A 169 -33.15 9.27 -9.67
N GLN A 170 -32.24 9.90 -10.41
CA GLN A 170 -31.54 11.11 -9.98
C GLN A 170 -32.43 12.27 -9.52
N SER A 171 -32.01 12.88 -8.41
CA SER A 171 -32.24 14.30 -8.10
C SER A 171 -30.93 15.05 -8.36
N PHE A 172 -30.95 16.08 -9.20
CA PHE A 172 -29.80 16.89 -9.65
C PHE A 172 -28.94 17.56 -8.54
N LYS A 173 -29.30 17.40 -7.26
CA LYS A 173 -28.63 18.06 -6.12
C LYS A 173 -27.49 17.25 -5.48
N LYS A 174 -27.26 16.00 -5.90
CA LYS A 174 -26.20 15.15 -5.35
C LYS A 174 -25.24 14.71 -6.46
N PRO A 175 -23.92 14.61 -6.19
CA PRO A 175 -23.00 14.02 -7.14
C PRO A 175 -23.46 12.60 -7.48
N PRO A 176 -23.25 12.13 -8.73
CA PRO A 176 -23.69 10.80 -9.13
C PRO A 176 -23.10 9.70 -8.24
N ALA A 177 -23.90 8.68 -7.92
CA ALA A 177 -23.51 7.58 -7.04
C ALA A 177 -22.20 6.87 -7.45
N TRP A 178 -21.82 6.92 -8.74
CA TRP A 178 -20.59 6.33 -9.27
C TRP A 178 -19.32 7.16 -9.01
N VAL A 179 -19.43 8.44 -8.66
CA VAL A 179 -18.25 9.31 -8.48
C VAL A 179 -17.41 8.86 -7.29
N TYR A 180 -18.05 8.50 -6.17
CA TYR A 180 -17.31 8.09 -4.97
C TYR A 180 -16.58 6.75 -5.14
N PRO A 181 -17.19 5.69 -5.69
CA PRO A 181 -16.47 4.46 -6.05
C PRO A 181 -15.31 4.70 -7.00
N LEU A 182 -15.50 5.54 -8.03
CA LEU A 182 -14.44 5.86 -8.98
C LEU A 182 -13.28 6.58 -8.28
N LEU A 183 -13.57 7.58 -7.45
CA LEU A 183 -12.57 8.32 -6.70
C LEU A 183 -11.81 7.40 -5.72
N ARG A 184 -12.52 6.47 -5.05
CA ARG A 184 -11.93 5.45 -4.16
C ARG A 184 -10.95 4.56 -4.93
N ILE A 185 -11.38 4.02 -6.06
CA ILE A 185 -10.59 3.10 -6.88
C ILE A 185 -9.36 3.80 -7.44
N ALA A 186 -9.55 4.97 -8.07
CA ALA A 186 -8.46 5.76 -8.63
C ALA A 186 -7.44 6.15 -7.56
N GLY A 187 -7.90 6.63 -6.40
CA GLY A 187 -7.03 6.93 -5.26
C GLY A 187 -6.23 5.70 -4.79
N SER A 188 -6.91 4.55 -4.66
CA SER A 188 -6.29 3.31 -4.18
C SER A 188 -5.21 2.81 -5.16
N VAL A 189 -5.49 2.88 -6.45
CA VAL A 189 -4.52 2.53 -7.52
C VAL A 189 -3.30 3.45 -7.47
N ILE A 190 -3.53 4.77 -7.35
CA ILE A 190 -2.44 5.76 -7.22
C ILE A 190 -1.59 5.44 -5.99
N CYS A 191 -2.21 5.16 -4.84
CA CYS A 191 -1.51 4.79 -3.61
C CYS A 191 -0.62 3.56 -3.81
N VAL A 192 -1.19 2.44 -4.26
CA VAL A 192 -0.48 1.16 -4.44
C VAL A 192 0.73 1.33 -5.35
N ILE A 193 0.51 1.92 -6.53
CA ILE A 193 1.56 2.11 -7.53
C ILE A 193 2.65 3.05 -6.97
N THR A 194 2.26 4.18 -6.40
CA THR A 194 3.20 5.19 -5.91
C THR A 194 4.01 4.69 -4.73
N VAL A 195 3.40 3.93 -3.80
CA VAL A 195 4.11 3.27 -2.70
C VAL A 195 5.24 2.40 -3.24
N GLN A 196 4.96 1.57 -4.25
CA GLN A 196 5.96 0.67 -4.82
C GLN A 196 7.09 1.41 -5.54
N PHE A 197 6.77 2.43 -6.34
CA PHE A 197 7.79 3.28 -6.95
C PHE A 197 8.62 4.05 -5.91
N LEU A 198 8.00 4.53 -4.83
CA LEU A 198 8.66 5.28 -3.78
C LEU A 198 9.63 4.38 -2.99
N ILE A 199 9.21 3.16 -2.70
CA ILE A 199 10.01 2.09 -2.11
C ILE A 199 11.24 1.79 -2.99
N GLN A 200 11.05 1.50 -4.27
CA GLN A 200 12.14 1.21 -5.22
C GLN A 200 13.11 2.39 -5.36
N ALA A 201 12.59 3.61 -5.51
CA ALA A 201 13.39 4.82 -5.65
C ALA A 201 14.23 5.11 -4.40
N ARG A 202 13.69 4.83 -3.21
CA ARG A 202 14.41 5.01 -1.94
C ARG A 202 15.47 3.93 -1.75
N MET A 203 15.15 2.67 -2.06
CA MET A 203 16.08 1.56 -1.98
C MET A 203 17.30 1.79 -2.89
N ARG A 204 17.08 2.21 -4.13
CA ARG A 204 18.16 2.56 -5.06
C ARG A 204 19.08 3.64 -4.50
N ARG A 205 18.54 4.71 -3.91
CA ARG A 205 19.36 5.79 -3.33
C ARG A 205 20.16 5.37 -2.11
N ILE A 206 19.58 4.52 -1.25
CA ILE A 206 20.29 3.98 -0.08
C ILE A 206 21.47 3.13 -0.55
N LEU A 207 21.31 2.40 -1.66
CA LEU A 207 22.34 1.54 -2.21
C LEU A 207 23.46 2.31 -2.93
N GLU A 208 23.13 3.36 -3.69
CA GLU A 208 24.11 4.11 -4.48
C GLU A 208 24.96 5.09 -3.63
N ASP A 209 24.93 4.98 -2.29
CA ASP A 209 25.61 5.85 -1.29
C ASP A 209 25.48 7.37 -1.53
N THR A 210 24.53 7.76 -2.38
CA THR A 210 24.31 9.15 -2.79
C THR A 210 23.27 9.77 -1.86
N LEU A 211 23.68 10.04 -0.63
CA LEU A 211 22.95 10.86 0.35
C LEU A 211 22.96 12.35 -0.07
N LYS A 212 22.49 12.68 -1.27
CA LYS A 212 22.16 14.05 -1.65
C LYS A 212 20.64 14.28 -1.59
N GLU A 213 20.30 15.55 -1.40
CA GLU A 213 18.96 16.12 -1.16
C GLU A 213 17.81 15.43 -1.90
N LEU A 214 16.63 15.47 -1.29
CA LEU A 214 15.34 15.03 -1.83
C LEU A 214 15.22 15.37 -3.33
N SER A 215 15.58 14.40 -4.21
CA SER A 215 15.49 14.66 -5.64
C SER A 215 14.03 14.92 -6.04
N ILE A 216 13.86 15.77 -7.06
CA ILE A 216 12.56 16.19 -7.61
C ILE A 216 11.62 15.00 -7.82
N THR A 217 12.14 13.85 -8.27
CA THR A 217 11.36 12.62 -8.46
C THR A 217 10.71 12.12 -7.16
N LEU A 218 11.42 12.14 -6.03
CA LEU A 218 10.89 11.69 -4.75
C LEU A 218 9.80 12.64 -4.25
N THR A 219 10.04 13.95 -4.38
CA THR A 219 9.06 14.99 -4.04
C THR A 219 7.78 14.85 -4.86
N MET A 220 7.90 14.60 -6.17
CA MET A 220 6.76 14.33 -7.04
C MET A 220 5.99 13.09 -6.59
N LEU A 221 6.68 11.99 -6.28
CA LEU A 221 6.06 10.77 -5.78
C LEU A 221 5.36 11.00 -4.43
N HIS A 222 5.93 11.79 -3.51
CA HIS A 222 5.26 12.14 -2.26
C HIS A 222 3.97 12.93 -2.49
N PHE A 223 3.99 13.89 -3.40
CA PHE A 223 2.80 14.68 -3.73
C PHE A 223 1.71 13.83 -4.38
N ILE A 224 2.09 12.96 -5.33
CA ILE A 224 1.16 12.02 -5.96
C ILE A 224 0.57 11.07 -4.91
N LEU A 225 1.39 10.57 -3.97
CA LEU A 225 0.92 9.70 -2.89
C LEU A 225 -0.08 10.41 -1.97
N LEU A 226 0.18 11.67 -1.62
CA LEU A 226 -0.73 12.50 -0.83
C LEU A 226 -2.09 12.67 -1.53
N LEU A 227 -2.08 12.94 -2.84
CA LEU A 227 -3.31 13.02 -3.63
C LEU A 227 -4.06 11.69 -3.66
N GLY A 228 -3.36 10.57 -3.83
CA GLY A 228 -3.93 9.22 -3.76
C GLY A 228 -4.59 8.93 -2.41
N ILE A 229 -3.93 9.28 -1.31
CA ILE A 229 -4.44 9.09 0.05
C ILE A 229 -5.72 9.91 0.24
N ALA A 230 -5.71 11.19 -0.14
CA ALA A 230 -6.87 12.06 -0.03
C ALA A 230 -8.05 11.57 -0.88
N ALA A 231 -7.80 11.21 -2.15
CA ALA A 231 -8.81 10.66 -3.04
C ALA A 231 -9.41 9.36 -2.49
N THR A 232 -8.58 8.45 -1.99
CA THR A 232 -9.05 7.20 -1.38
C THR A 232 -9.91 7.46 -0.16
N GLY A 233 -9.49 8.36 0.74
CA GLY A 233 -10.25 8.70 1.95
C GLY A 233 -11.61 9.33 1.63
N VAL A 234 -11.65 10.32 0.74
CA VAL A 234 -12.90 10.98 0.32
C VAL A 234 -13.82 10.00 -0.41
N GLY A 235 -13.28 9.20 -1.34
CA GLY A 235 -14.03 8.18 -2.06
C GLY A 235 -14.59 7.12 -1.12
N TYR A 236 -13.81 6.67 -0.14
CA TYR A 236 -14.22 5.69 0.87
C TYR A 236 -15.39 6.20 1.73
N VAL A 237 -15.29 7.42 2.28
CA VAL A 237 -16.40 8.03 3.05
C VAL A 237 -17.65 8.23 2.18
N GLY A 238 -17.47 8.66 0.93
CA GLY A 238 -18.56 8.82 -0.01
C GLY A 238 -19.27 7.51 -0.36
N CYS A 239 -18.52 6.40 -0.49
CA CYS A 239 -19.08 5.08 -0.73
C CYS A 239 -20.05 4.64 0.38
N PHE A 240 -19.73 4.93 1.65
CA PHE A 240 -20.68 4.68 2.74
C PHE A 240 -21.96 5.49 2.62
N THR A 241 -21.85 6.75 2.17
CA THR A 241 -23.02 7.60 1.96
C THR A 241 -23.95 7.02 0.89
N VAL A 242 -23.38 6.50 -0.20
CA VAL A 242 -24.12 5.81 -1.28
C VAL A 242 -24.88 4.60 -0.72
N VAL A 243 -24.18 3.73 0.01
CA VAL A 243 -24.77 2.50 0.58
C VAL A 243 -25.84 2.81 1.62
N GLN A 244 -25.63 3.83 2.47
CA GLN A 244 -26.61 4.26 3.48
C GLN A 244 -27.89 4.84 2.87
N SER A 245 -27.80 5.44 1.67
CA SER A 245 -28.96 5.95 0.94
C SER A 245 -29.69 4.91 0.09
N SER A 246 -29.15 3.69 0.00
CA SER A 246 -29.66 2.62 -0.87
C SER A 246 -30.79 1.81 -0.22
N SER A 247 -31.53 1.05 -1.03
CA SER A 247 -32.55 0.13 -0.51
C SER A 247 -31.92 -1.05 0.23
N MET A 248 -32.64 -1.66 1.18
CA MET A 248 -32.11 -2.81 1.94
C MET A 248 -31.62 -3.95 1.03
N ARG A 249 -32.35 -4.25 -0.05
CA ARG A 249 -31.96 -5.27 -1.03
C ARG A 249 -30.62 -4.93 -1.68
N ASP A 250 -30.45 -3.69 -2.14
CA ASP A 250 -29.23 -3.27 -2.84
C ASP A 250 -28.03 -3.25 -1.88
N THR A 251 -28.26 -2.89 -0.62
CA THR A 251 -27.27 -2.94 0.44
C THR A 251 -26.79 -4.36 0.75
N TYR A 252 -27.68 -5.36 0.79
CA TYR A 252 -27.29 -6.76 0.96
C TYR A 252 -26.52 -7.31 -0.24
N ILE A 253 -26.91 -6.94 -1.47
CA ILE A 253 -26.18 -7.30 -2.68
C ILE A 253 -24.78 -6.67 -2.66
N TRP A 254 -24.68 -5.39 -2.30
CA TRP A 254 -23.40 -4.70 -2.13
C TRP A 254 -22.50 -5.42 -1.14
N LEU A 255 -23.02 -5.78 0.04
CA LEU A 255 -22.25 -6.48 1.07
C LEU A 255 -21.79 -7.87 0.59
N GLY A 256 -22.68 -8.63 -0.05
CA GLY A 256 -22.34 -9.94 -0.61
C GLY A 256 -21.22 -9.87 -1.64
N LEU A 257 -21.25 -8.85 -2.52
CA LEU A 257 -20.20 -8.61 -3.52
C LEU A 257 -18.87 -8.19 -2.88
N GLU A 258 -18.88 -7.33 -1.85
CA GLU A 258 -17.66 -6.94 -1.14
C GLU A 258 -17.00 -8.12 -0.39
N ILE A 259 -17.82 -9.00 0.20
CA ILE A 259 -17.33 -10.24 0.83
C ILE A 259 -16.73 -11.15 -0.24
N TRP A 260 -17.42 -11.35 -1.36
CA TRP A 260 -16.91 -12.16 -2.48
C TRP A 260 -15.58 -11.64 -3.02
N LEU A 261 -15.48 -10.34 -3.26
CA LEU A 261 -14.25 -9.68 -3.70
C LEU A 261 -13.13 -9.86 -2.67
N SER A 262 -13.43 -9.75 -1.38
CA SER A 262 -12.44 -10.00 -0.33
C SER A 262 -11.94 -11.46 -0.32
N ILE A 263 -12.81 -12.43 -0.58
CA ILE A 263 -12.42 -13.85 -0.74
C ILE A 263 -11.55 -14.03 -1.98
N VAL A 264 -11.92 -13.46 -3.12
CA VAL A 264 -11.11 -13.50 -4.35
C VAL A 264 -9.72 -12.92 -4.10
N ARG A 265 -9.63 -11.79 -3.39
CA ARG A 265 -8.34 -11.20 -2.99
C ARG A 265 -7.50 -12.16 -2.16
N MET A 266 -8.08 -12.82 -1.15
CA MET A 266 -7.36 -13.80 -0.33
C MET A 266 -6.87 -15.00 -1.15
N ILE A 267 -7.68 -15.49 -2.10
CA ILE A 267 -7.28 -16.55 -3.02
C ILE A 267 -6.12 -16.09 -3.90
N LEU A 268 -6.19 -14.88 -4.46
CA LEU A 268 -5.10 -14.32 -5.28
C LEU A 268 -3.78 -14.25 -4.51
N TRP A 269 -3.80 -13.85 -3.23
CA TRP A 269 -2.62 -13.90 -2.37
C TRP A 269 -2.14 -15.33 -2.10
N GLY A 270 -3.05 -16.28 -1.91
CA GLY A 270 -2.71 -17.68 -1.70
C GLY A 270 -2.14 -18.40 -2.93
N LEU A 271 -2.41 -17.91 -4.14
CA LEU A 271 -1.91 -18.51 -5.39
C LEU A 271 -0.40 -18.33 -5.59
N ASN A 272 0.18 -17.27 -5.03
CA ASN A 272 1.60 -16.88 -5.10
C ASN A 272 2.35 -17.42 -6.34
N PRO A 273 2.06 -16.92 -7.56
CA PRO A 273 2.61 -17.49 -8.77
C PRO A 273 4.13 -17.22 -8.88
N PRO A 274 4.96 -18.20 -9.29
CA PRO A 274 6.42 -18.04 -9.33
C PRO A 274 6.94 -16.90 -10.22
N SER A 275 6.14 -16.48 -11.21
CA SER A 275 6.47 -15.34 -12.08
C SER A 275 6.38 -13.98 -11.38
N ASP A 276 5.70 -13.91 -10.24
CA ASP A 276 5.45 -12.69 -9.46
C ASP A 276 6.67 -12.24 -8.65
N GLU A 277 7.44 -13.21 -8.17
CA GLU A 277 8.62 -13.02 -7.31
C GLU A 277 9.86 -12.56 -8.09
N ASN A 278 9.84 -12.62 -9.43
CA ASN A 278 10.99 -12.22 -10.25
C ASN A 278 11.05 -10.69 -10.42
N THR A 279 11.48 -10.01 -9.36
CA THR A 279 11.60 -8.54 -9.27
C THR A 279 12.63 -7.93 -10.24
N GLY A 280 13.42 -8.76 -10.94
CA GLY A 280 14.47 -8.31 -11.85
C GLY A 280 15.69 -7.70 -11.14
N ILE A 281 15.83 -7.96 -9.83
CA ILE A 281 17.01 -7.61 -9.04
C ILE A 281 18.04 -8.71 -9.23
N THR A 282 19.07 -8.44 -10.04
CA THR A 282 20.19 -9.36 -10.23
C THR A 282 21.46 -8.79 -9.62
N LEU A 283 22.10 -9.56 -8.75
CA LEU A 283 23.43 -9.26 -8.23
C LEU A 283 24.44 -9.62 -9.32
N LYS A 284 25.06 -8.62 -9.96
CA LYS A 284 26.26 -8.85 -10.77
C LYS A 284 27.48 -8.69 -9.87
N ILE A 285 28.21 -9.80 -9.73
CA ILE A 285 29.51 -9.89 -9.07
C ILE A 285 30.60 -9.64 -10.12
#